data_AF-A0A1Z5KNY4-F1
#
_entry.id   AF-A0A1Z5KNY4-F1
#
_cell.length_a   1.000
_cell.length_b   1.000
_cell.length_c   1.000
_cell.angle_alpha   90.00
_cell.angle_beta   90.00
_cell.angle_gamma   90.00
#
_symmetry.space_group_name_H-M   'P 1'
#
loop_
_entity.id
_entity.type
_entity.pdbx_description
1 polymer ?
#
loop_
_entity_poly.entity_id
_entity_poly.type
_entity_poly.pdbx_seq_one_letter_code
_entity_poly.pdbx_strand_id
1 'polypeptide(L)'
;MMWTPVPDIQQAWVNTKTIGGKISVILFYLLVLYFMLSASWSIFFPYQECLMAGIGGNDNPIAVAAVRAAYVFSVGFFIYALVGGYRIFNVIMVAVFLLADMIIWTSVAKEMDQLGCHDDMVGLYVFCAGAVLALVLALLDDKLGDRNAGAESLPLNV
;
A
#
# COMPACT_ATOMS: atom_id res chain seq x y z
N MET A 1 19.66 23.64 1.62
CA MET A 1 19.19 22.32 1.14
C MET A 1 17.67 22.37 1.22
N MET A 2 17.01 22.68 0.11
CA MET A 2 15.56 22.87 0.07
C MET A 2 14.92 21.48 0.09
N TRP A 3 14.23 21.13 1.17
CA TRP A 3 13.42 19.92 1.24
C TRP A 3 12.31 20.05 0.19
N THR A 4 12.42 19.34 -0.94
CA THR A 4 11.26 19.07 -1.78
C THR A 4 10.41 18.03 -1.03
N PRO A 5 9.20 18.37 -0.54
CA PRO A 5 8.53 17.57 0.49
C PRO A 5 8.02 16.21 0.02
N VAL A 6 8.03 15.97 -1.30
CA VAL A 6 7.59 14.73 -1.93
C VAL A 6 8.50 14.50 -3.13
N PRO A 7 9.16 13.33 -3.28
CA PRO A 7 9.78 12.95 -4.54
C PRO A 7 8.67 12.98 -5.59
N ASP A 8 8.78 13.92 -6.53
CA ASP A 8 7.67 14.28 -7.39
C ASP A 8 7.17 13.04 -8.13
N ILE A 9 5.86 12.78 -8.07
CA ILE A 9 5.21 11.71 -8.84
C ILE A 9 5.61 11.87 -10.31
N GLN A 10 5.78 13.11 -10.79
CA GLN A 10 6.28 13.41 -12.13
C GLN A 10 7.68 12.84 -12.36
N GLN A 11 8.59 12.95 -11.39
CA GLN A 11 9.94 12.41 -11.51
C GLN A 11 9.92 10.88 -11.52
N ALA A 12 9.13 10.25 -10.65
CA ALA A 12 8.96 8.80 -10.65
C ALA A 12 8.40 8.30 -12.00
N TRP A 13 7.38 9.00 -12.52
CA TRP A 13 6.74 8.72 -13.79
C TRP A 13 7.68 8.82 -15.00
N VAL A 14 8.52 9.86 -15.03
CA VAL A 14 9.53 10.08 -16.08
C VAL A 14 10.63 9.02 -16.03
N ASN A 15 11.01 8.58 -14.82
CA ASN A 15 12.05 7.57 -14.65
C ASN A 15 11.59 6.15 -14.99
N THR A 16 10.30 5.84 -14.87
CA THR A 16 9.73 4.55 -15.31
C THR A 16 9.67 4.44 -16.83
N LYS A 17 10.21 3.34 -17.36
CA LYS A 17 10.44 3.16 -18.80
C LYS A 17 9.29 2.42 -19.49
N THR A 18 8.59 1.56 -18.77
CA THR A 18 7.50 0.72 -19.29
C THR A 18 6.11 1.22 -18.82
N ILE A 19 5.06 0.81 -19.55
CA ILE A 19 3.66 1.04 -19.13
C ILE A 19 3.38 0.36 -17.79
N GLY A 20 3.93 -0.85 -17.58
CA GLY A 20 3.81 -1.57 -16.30
C GLY A 20 4.41 -0.80 -15.12
N GLY A 21 5.60 -0.23 -15.30
CA GLY A 21 6.23 0.64 -14.31
C GLY A 21 5.35 1.84 -13.95
N LYS A 22 4.78 2.50 -14.95
CA LYS A 22 3.85 3.64 -14.75
C LYS A 22 2.59 3.25 -13.98
N ILE A 23 2.02 2.07 -14.27
CA ILE A 23 0.90 1.52 -13.49
C ILE A 23 1.34 1.28 -12.03
N SER A 24 2.54 0.74 -11.81
CA SER A 24 3.07 0.55 -10.45
C SER A 24 3.22 1.86 -9.67
N VAL A 25 3.70 2.92 -10.32
CA VAL A 25 3.78 4.27 -9.71
C VAL A 25 2.41 4.72 -9.22
N ILE A 26 1.38 4.62 -10.07
CA ILE A 26 0.00 5.00 -9.71
C ILE A 26 -0.50 4.13 -8.55
N LEU A 27 -0.38 2.81 -8.66
CA LEU A 27 -0.84 1.87 -7.64
C LEU A 27 -0.18 2.15 -6.29
N PHE A 28 1.13 2.41 -6.26
CA PHE A 28 1.86 2.73 -5.04
C PHE A 28 1.30 3.97 -4.36
N TYR A 29 1.17 5.09 -5.08
CA TYR A 29 0.67 6.33 -4.47
C TYR A 29 -0.80 6.25 -4.07
N LEU A 30 -1.64 5.56 -4.87
CA LEU A 30 -3.05 5.34 -4.51
C LEU A 30 -3.16 4.50 -3.23
N LEU A 31 -2.38 3.42 -3.09
CA LEU A 31 -2.37 2.61 -1.88
C LEU A 31 -1.90 3.42 -0.67
N VAL A 32 -0.76 4.11 -0.79
CA VAL A 32 -0.21 4.92 0.31
C VAL A 32 -1.21 5.98 0.78
N LEU A 33 -1.81 6.74 -0.14
CA LEU A 33 -2.79 7.77 0.19
C LEU A 33 -4.08 7.19 0.76
N TYR A 34 -4.57 6.09 0.19
CA TYR A 34 -5.76 5.40 0.70
C TYR A 34 -5.57 4.94 2.14
N PHE A 35 -4.45 4.26 2.45
CA PHE A 35 -4.17 3.80 3.81
C PHE A 35 -3.94 4.96 4.78
N MET A 36 -3.31 6.06 4.36
CA MET A 36 -3.19 7.26 5.19
C MET A 36 -4.57 7.82 5.55
N LEU A 37 -5.46 7.98 4.57
CA LEU A 37 -6.80 8.50 4.80
C LEU A 37 -7.64 7.56 5.68
N SER A 38 -7.62 6.26 5.35
CA SER A 38 -8.35 5.24 6.09
C SER A 38 -7.88 5.16 7.55
N ALA A 39 -6.56 5.03 7.79
CA ALA A 39 -6.03 4.97 9.14
C ALA A 39 -6.25 6.29 9.92
N SER A 40 -6.11 7.44 9.27
CA SER A 40 -6.40 8.75 9.90
C SER A 40 -7.85 8.85 10.33
N TRP A 41 -8.78 8.40 9.48
CA TRP A 41 -10.21 8.37 9.79
C TRP A 41 -10.49 7.43 10.97
N SER A 42 -9.92 6.23 10.96
CA SER A 42 -10.11 5.21 12.00
C SER A 42 -9.55 5.59 13.38
N ILE A 43 -8.61 6.53 13.46
CA ILE A 43 -8.13 7.09 14.74
C ILE A 43 -9.24 7.87 15.44
N PHE A 44 -9.96 8.72 14.70
CA PHE A 44 -11.04 9.55 15.25
C PHE A 44 -12.34 8.77 15.41
N PHE A 45 -12.62 7.89 14.45
CA PHE A 45 -13.85 7.14 14.37
C PHE A 45 -13.56 5.64 14.21
N PRO A 46 -13.37 4.89 15.30
CA PRO A 46 -13.17 3.44 15.25
C PRO A 46 -14.51 2.73 14.95
N TYR A 47 -15.04 2.92 13.74
CA TYR A 47 -16.32 2.35 13.28
C TYR A 47 -16.18 0.99 12.59
N GLN A 48 -15.04 0.30 12.68
CA GLN A 48 -15.04 -1.11 12.29
C GLN A 48 -15.67 -1.93 13.41
N GLU A 49 -17.00 -1.85 13.50
CA GLU A 49 -17.81 -2.57 14.49
C GLU A 49 -17.51 -4.07 14.43
N CYS A 50 -17.26 -4.59 13.24
CA CYS A 50 -16.83 -5.96 13.00
C CYS A 50 -15.44 -6.28 13.55
N LEU A 51 -14.45 -5.41 13.33
CA LEU A 51 -13.11 -5.57 13.88
C LEU A 51 -13.15 -5.53 15.41
N MET A 52 -13.86 -4.54 15.96
CA MET A 52 -14.04 -4.37 17.40
C MET A 52 -14.81 -5.54 18.01
N ALA A 53 -15.82 -6.08 17.32
CA ALA A 53 -16.55 -7.27 17.76
C ALA A 53 -15.66 -8.51 17.85
N GLY A 54 -14.72 -8.69 16.91
CA GLY A 54 -13.74 -9.79 16.96
C GLY A 54 -12.77 -9.69 18.14
N ILE A 55 -12.34 -8.48 18.52
CA ILE A 55 -11.28 -8.28 19.52
C ILE A 55 -11.76 -7.95 20.95
N GLY A 56 -13.04 -8.21 21.26
CA GLY A 56 -13.60 -8.07 22.62
C GLY A 56 -14.50 -6.85 22.85
N GLY A 57 -14.93 -6.18 21.78
CA GLY A 57 -15.94 -5.13 21.79
C GLY A 57 -15.43 -3.74 22.13
N ASN A 58 -16.29 -2.73 21.89
CA ASN A 58 -16.01 -1.32 22.20
C ASN A 58 -15.86 -1.04 23.70
N ASP A 59 -16.32 -1.95 24.55
CA ASP A 59 -16.25 -1.84 26.01
C ASP A 59 -14.89 -2.25 26.59
N ASN A 60 -14.01 -2.86 25.78
CA ASN A 60 -12.66 -3.22 26.19
C ASN A 60 -11.67 -2.07 25.87
N PRO A 61 -11.25 -1.27 26.87
CA PRO A 61 -10.40 -0.10 26.62
C PRO A 61 -9.01 -0.48 26.10
N ILE A 62 -8.52 -1.68 26.41
CA ILE A 62 -7.21 -2.17 25.94
C ILE A 62 -7.29 -2.49 24.44
N ALA A 63 -8.38 -3.12 23.98
CA ALA A 63 -8.59 -3.42 22.58
C ALA A 63 -8.70 -2.14 21.74
N VAL A 64 -9.49 -1.16 22.21
CA VAL A 64 -9.61 0.15 21.55
C VAL A 64 -8.26 0.87 21.48
N ALA A 65 -7.48 0.85 22.57
CA ALA A 65 -6.16 1.47 22.59
C ALA A 65 -5.17 0.81 21.62
N ALA A 66 -5.17 -0.53 21.55
CA ALA A 66 -4.31 -1.29 20.64
C ALA A 66 -4.62 -1.00 19.17
N VAL A 67 -5.90 -0.98 18.79
CA VAL A 67 -6.33 -0.64 17.43
C VAL A 67 -5.95 0.79 17.05
N ARG A 68 -6.19 1.75 17.93
CA ARG A 68 -5.79 3.15 17.69
C ARG A 68 -4.27 3.29 17.54
N ALA A 69 -3.50 2.61 18.39
CA ALA A 69 -2.04 2.63 18.30
C ALA A 69 -1.56 2.02 16.97
N ALA A 70 -2.17 0.93 16.51
CA ALA A 70 -1.89 0.33 15.21
C ALA A 70 -2.17 1.32 14.07
N TYR A 71 -3.32 2.02 14.08
CA TYR A 71 -3.61 3.02 13.05
C TYR A 71 -2.66 4.23 13.09
N VAL A 72 -2.28 4.71 14.27
CA VAL A 72 -1.26 5.78 14.39
C VAL A 72 0.08 5.34 13.81
N PHE A 73 0.49 4.10 14.09
CA PHE A 73 1.71 3.52 13.51
C PHE A 73 1.62 3.43 11.99
N SER A 74 0.50 2.93 11.46
CA SER A 74 0.25 2.85 10.02
C SER A 74 0.31 4.23 9.35
N VAL A 75 -0.32 5.26 9.93
CA VAL A 75 -0.22 6.63 9.42
C VAL A 75 1.24 7.09 9.36
N GLY A 76 2.01 6.87 10.42
CA GLY A 76 3.44 7.20 10.44
C GLY A 76 4.24 6.47 9.37
N PHE A 77 3.99 5.17 9.19
CA PHE A 77 4.65 4.35 8.17
C PHE A 77 4.33 4.82 6.75
N PHE A 78 3.07 5.12 6.44
CA PHE A 78 2.68 5.56 5.11
C PHE A 78 3.10 7.01 4.82
N ILE A 79 3.16 7.89 5.82
CA ILE A 79 3.81 9.21 5.69
C ILE A 79 5.29 9.03 5.35
N TYR A 80 5.99 8.13 6.05
CA TYR A 80 7.38 7.82 5.73
C TYR A 80 7.54 7.29 4.29
N ALA A 81 6.66 6.39 3.85
CA ALA A 81 6.66 5.89 2.48
C ALA A 81 6.38 7.00 1.44
N LEU A 82 5.48 7.93 1.75
CA LEU A 82 5.16 9.07 0.90
C LEU A 82 6.34 10.03 0.75
N VAL A 83 7.00 10.38 1.87
CA VAL A 83 8.20 11.24 1.86
C VAL A 83 9.39 10.55 1.20
N GLY A 84 9.52 9.24 1.38
CA GLY A 84 10.54 8.44 0.69
C GLY A 84 10.29 8.32 -0.82
N GLY A 85 9.03 8.46 -1.25
CA GLY A 85 8.57 8.41 -2.63
C GLY A 85 8.73 7.04 -3.30
N TYR A 86 8.41 7.00 -4.59
CA TYR A 86 8.47 5.78 -5.38
C TYR A 86 9.92 5.34 -5.69
N ARG A 87 10.35 4.28 -5.00
CA ARG A 87 11.61 3.54 -5.23
C ARG A 87 11.35 2.07 -4.97
N ILE A 88 12.04 1.16 -5.67
CA ILE A 88 11.84 -0.29 -5.53
C ILE A 88 11.93 -0.71 -4.05
N PHE A 89 12.90 -0.20 -3.30
CA PHE A 89 13.01 -0.49 -1.86
C PHE A 89 11.77 -0.07 -1.05
N ASN A 90 11.21 1.12 -1.31
CA ASN A 90 10.00 1.57 -0.63
C ASN A 90 8.77 0.75 -1.05
N VAL A 91 8.66 0.36 -2.32
CA VAL A 91 7.59 -0.52 -2.81
C VAL A 91 7.67 -1.88 -2.12
N ILE A 92 8.89 -2.44 -1.96
CA ILE A 92 9.13 -3.67 -1.20
C ILE A 92 8.68 -3.49 0.25
N MET A 93 9.11 -2.41 0.91
CA MET A 93 8.76 -2.15 2.32
C MET A 93 7.24 -2.06 2.52
N VAL A 94 6.53 -1.36 1.63
CA VAL A 94 5.06 -1.27 1.68
C VAL A 94 4.40 -2.63 1.45
N ALA A 95 4.87 -3.41 0.48
CA ALA A 95 4.34 -4.75 0.23
C ALA A 95 4.57 -5.70 1.42
N VAL A 96 5.77 -5.69 2.01
CA VAL A 96 6.10 -6.49 3.20
C VAL A 96 5.26 -6.05 4.39
N PHE A 97 5.10 -4.74 4.60
CA PHE A 97 4.27 -4.21 5.68
C PHE A 97 2.81 -4.68 5.55
N LEU A 98 2.21 -4.56 4.36
CA LEU A 98 0.83 -4.98 4.13
C LEU A 98 0.65 -6.50 4.26
N LEU A 99 1.61 -7.30 3.81
CA LEU A 99 1.59 -8.76 4.02
C LEU A 99 1.72 -9.14 5.49
N ALA A 100 2.57 -8.43 6.25
CA ALA A 100 2.72 -8.66 7.68
C ALA A 100 1.44 -8.27 8.44
N ASP A 101 0.85 -7.13 8.10
CA ASP A 101 -0.44 -6.68 8.63
C ASP A 101 -1.53 -7.73 8.36
N MET A 102 -1.63 -8.23 7.12
CA MET A 102 -2.55 -9.31 6.76
C MET A 102 -2.37 -10.54 7.65
N ILE A 103 -1.13 -11.01 7.86
CA ILE A 103 -0.84 -12.19 8.69
C ILE A 103 -1.29 -11.96 10.13
N ILE A 104 -1.00 -10.79 10.71
CA ILE A 104 -1.38 -10.44 12.08
C ILE A 104 -2.90 -10.45 12.23
N TRP A 105 -3.62 -9.89 11.26
CA TRP A 105 -5.07 -9.78 11.30
C TRP A 105 -5.80 -11.03 10.75
N THR A 106 -5.08 -12.06 10.26
CA THR A 106 -5.72 -13.28 9.70
C THR A 106 -6.51 -14.06 10.75
N SER A 107 -6.12 -14.01 12.03
CA SER A 107 -6.89 -14.65 13.11
C SER A 107 -8.21 -13.92 13.35
N VAL A 108 -8.15 -12.60 13.51
CA VAL A 108 -9.33 -11.71 13.66
C VAL A 108 -10.23 -11.80 12.43
N ALA A 109 -9.63 -12.00 11.26
CA ALA A 109 -10.34 -12.17 10.01
C ALA A 109 -11.29 -13.38 10.01
N LYS A 110 -10.84 -14.51 10.54
CA LYS A 110 -11.70 -15.70 10.66
C LYS A 110 -12.88 -15.47 11.60
N GLU A 111 -12.69 -14.68 12.66
CA GLU A 111 -13.76 -14.31 13.59
C GLU A 111 -14.75 -13.34 12.94
N MET A 112 -14.26 -12.38 12.15
CA MET A 112 -15.10 -11.45 11.36
C MET A 112 -15.93 -12.16 10.28
N ASP A 113 -15.39 -13.18 9.61
CA ASP A 113 -16.13 -13.98 8.62
C ASP A 113 -17.30 -14.73 9.26
N GLN A 114 -17.11 -15.25 10.49
CA GLN A 114 -18.19 -15.86 11.28
C GLN A 114 -19.28 -14.85 11.70
N LEU A 115 -18.92 -13.58 11.83
CA LEU A 115 -19.84 -12.48 12.15
C LEU A 115 -20.54 -11.90 10.89
N GLY A 116 -20.24 -12.42 9.70
CA GLY A 116 -20.85 -11.98 8.43
C GLY A 116 -20.21 -10.72 7.84
N CYS A 117 -19.04 -10.30 8.32
CA CYS A 117 -18.35 -9.08 7.93
C CYS A 117 -17.42 -9.30 6.74
N HIS A 118 -17.96 -9.81 5.64
CA HIS A 118 -17.18 -10.25 4.50
C HIS A 118 -16.53 -9.09 3.70
N ASP A 119 -17.15 -7.92 3.67
CA ASP A 119 -16.64 -6.78 2.89
C ASP A 119 -15.30 -6.24 3.44
N ASP A 120 -15.15 -6.17 4.76
CA ASP A 120 -13.91 -5.75 5.41
C ASP A 120 -12.76 -6.75 5.17
N MET A 121 -13.08 -8.04 5.06
CA MET A 121 -12.14 -9.11 4.69
C MET A 121 -11.61 -8.91 3.28
N VAL A 122 -12.52 -8.73 2.33
CA VAL A 122 -12.20 -8.63 0.90
C VAL A 122 -11.29 -7.43 0.64
N GLY A 123 -11.52 -6.30 1.34
CA GLY A 123 -10.66 -5.13 1.28
C GLY A 123 -9.20 -5.46 1.56
N LEU A 124 -8.91 -6.14 2.68
CA LEU A 124 -7.55 -6.49 3.10
C LEU A 124 -6.81 -7.33 2.04
N TYR A 125 -7.47 -8.32 1.45
CA TYR A 125 -6.90 -9.16 0.41
C TYR A 125 -6.63 -8.39 -0.90
N VAL A 126 -7.58 -7.54 -1.31
CA VAL A 126 -7.45 -6.72 -2.52
C VAL A 126 -6.28 -5.76 -2.41
N PHE A 127 -6.08 -5.12 -1.24
CA PHE A 127 -4.96 -4.22 -1.03
C PHE A 127 -3.61 -4.95 -1.03
N CYS A 128 -3.53 -6.13 -0.42
CA CYS A 128 -2.33 -6.96 -0.47
C CYS A 128 -2.00 -7.40 -1.91
N ALA A 129 -3.02 -7.84 -2.67
CA ALA A 129 -2.85 -8.18 -4.08
C ALA A 129 -2.38 -6.98 -4.90
N GLY A 130 -2.93 -5.78 -4.65
CA GLY A 130 -2.52 -4.54 -5.29
C GLY A 130 -1.06 -4.16 -4.98
N ALA A 131 -0.62 -4.33 -3.73
CA ALA A 131 0.76 -4.06 -3.32
C ALA A 131 1.76 -5.05 -3.94
N VAL A 132 1.42 -6.33 -4.00
CA VAL A 132 2.22 -7.36 -4.69
C VAL A 132 2.28 -7.08 -6.19
N LEU A 133 1.16 -6.71 -6.81
CA LEU A 133 1.12 -6.33 -8.22
C LEU A 133 2.02 -5.12 -8.50
N ALA A 134 1.92 -4.08 -7.67
CA ALA A 134 2.80 -2.91 -7.78
C ALA A 134 4.28 -3.33 -7.67
N LEU A 135 4.63 -4.22 -6.73
CA LEU A 135 5.98 -4.72 -6.60
C LEU A 135 6.45 -5.51 -7.83
N VAL A 136 5.65 -6.44 -8.34
CA VAL A 136 5.98 -7.22 -9.54
C VAL A 136 6.22 -6.30 -10.73
N LEU A 137 5.33 -5.33 -10.95
CA LEU A 137 5.45 -4.38 -12.04
C LEU A 137 6.67 -3.46 -11.89
N ALA A 138 7.02 -3.05 -10.66
CA ALA A 138 8.23 -2.28 -10.38
C ALA A 138 9.50 -3.07 -10.70
N LEU A 139 9.55 -4.35 -10.30
CA LEU A 139 10.68 -5.24 -10.58
C LEU A 139 10.81 -5.60 -12.07
N LEU A 140 9.68 -5.72 -12.78
CA LEU A 140 9.67 -5.91 -14.23
C LEU A 140 10.16 -4.67 -14.96
N ASP A 141 9.77 -3.46 -14.53
CA ASP A 141 10.27 -2.21 -15.10
C ASP A 141 11.79 -2.08 -14.95
N ASP A 142 12.32 -2.44 -13.78
CA ASP A 142 13.76 -2.43 -13.51
C ASP A 142 14.52 -3.39 -14.46
N LYS A 143 13.99 -4.60 -14.66
CA LYS A 143 14.64 -5.61 -15.52
C LYS A 143 14.42 -5.42 -17.02
N LEU A 144 13.26 -4.92 -17.44
CA LEU A 144 12.89 -4.77 -18.85
C LEU A 144 13.19 -3.37 -19.37
N GLY A 145 13.21 -2.37 -18.51
CA GLY A 145 13.52 -1.00 -18.86
C GLY A 145 14.95 -0.81 -19.38
N ASP A 146 15.87 -1.69 -19.01
CA ASP A 146 17.24 -1.68 -19.55
C ASP A 146 17.37 -2.41 -20.91
N ARG A 147 16.35 -3.18 -21.32
CA ARG A 147 16.38 -3.96 -22.57
C ARG A 147 16.01 -3.15 -23.82
N ASN A 148 15.50 -1.92 -23.69
CA ASN A 148 14.97 -1.16 -24.83
C ASN A 148 15.85 -0.02 -25.37
N ALA A 149 17.09 0.16 -24.89
CA ALA A 149 17.98 1.17 -25.47
C ALA A 149 18.58 0.78 -26.85
N GLY A 150 18.31 -0.43 -27.36
CA GLY A 150 18.92 -0.94 -28.59
C GLY A 150 17.98 -1.51 -29.67
N ALA A 151 16.66 -1.50 -29.46
CA ALA A 151 15.73 -2.20 -30.36
C ALA A 151 14.65 -1.33 -31.03
N GLU A 152 14.44 -0.08 -30.59
CA GLU A 152 13.35 0.78 -31.10
C GLU A 152 13.83 1.99 -31.94
N SER A 153 14.98 1.86 -32.62
CA SER A 153 15.39 2.82 -33.66
C SER A 153 15.73 2.10 -34.97
N LEU A 154 14.82 1.28 -35.48
CA LEU A 154 14.82 0.94 -36.90
C LEU A 154 13.88 1.91 -37.61
N PRO A 155 14.39 2.88 -38.40
CA PRO A 155 13.52 3.69 -39.24
C PRO A 155 12.83 2.76 -40.24
N LEU A 156 11.50 2.79 -40.26
CA LEU A 156 10.71 2.22 -41.35
C LEU A 156 10.98 3.05 -42.62
N ASN A 157 11.99 2.65 -43.38
CA ASN A 157 12.24 3.09 -44.74
C ASN A 157 12.80 1.90 -45.53
N VAL A 158 11.92 1.16 -46.22
CA VAL A 158 12.04 0.80 -47.63
C VAL A 158 10.64 0.72 -48.21
#